data_AF-A0A1D2SQ51-F1
#
_entry.id   AF-A0A1D2SQ51-F1
#
_cell.length_a   1.000
_cell.length_b   1.000
_cell.length_c   1.000
_cell.angle_alpha   90.00
_cell.angle_beta   90.00
_cell.angle_gamma   90.00
#
_symmetry.space_group_name_H-M   'P 1'
#
loop_
_entity.id
_entity.type
_entity.pdbx_description
1 polymer ?
#
loop_
_entity_poly.entity_id
_entity_poly.type
_entity_poly.pdbx_seq_one_letter_code
_entity_poly.pdbx_strand_id
1 'polypeptide(L)'
;MTTRAEIDDFVAAVASLSSKDAFNPYRDICTVADSKTSPQIRASNLRAVLEACVSAEKCSLWIGRDLGYRGGRRTGVPLTDEVFLQDYGVTVGARSLKKATVGPVMAERTACVVQNILRQIKTSVFMWNVFPLHPYEGDDQLTNRRHTSAEREMARFAIDWLLDHLKIDVVVAIGRDAESALADMKIGAVAARHPSYGGQKDFVQTMLSTYNVQTAETAQPLLL
;
A
#
# COMPACT_ATOMS: atom_id res chain seq x y z
N MET A 1 7.24 22.60 -1.82
CA MET A 1 5.95 21.89 -1.95
C MET A 1 6.08 21.00 -3.17
N THR A 2 5.80 19.72 -3.04
CA THR A 2 5.81 18.76 -4.15
C THR A 2 4.82 19.19 -5.23
N THR A 3 5.30 19.28 -6.47
CA THR A 3 4.56 19.70 -7.64
C THR A 3 3.89 18.50 -8.33
N ARG A 4 2.90 18.79 -9.17
CA ARG A 4 2.27 17.76 -10.01
C ARG A 4 3.27 17.09 -10.97
N ALA A 5 4.24 17.84 -11.49
CA ALA A 5 5.29 17.31 -12.35
C ALA A 5 6.14 16.27 -11.63
N GLU A 6 6.55 16.54 -10.38
CA GLU A 6 7.32 15.58 -9.57
C GLU A 6 6.52 14.30 -9.27
N ILE A 7 5.20 14.42 -9.04
CA ILE A 7 4.32 13.25 -8.88
C ILE A 7 4.25 12.45 -10.19
N ASP A 8 4.09 13.13 -11.33
CA ASP A 8 4.02 12.47 -12.64
C ASP A 8 5.34 11.75 -12.98
N ASP A 9 6.48 12.36 -12.67
CA ASP A 9 7.81 11.77 -12.83
C ASP A 9 8.00 10.54 -11.93
N PHE A 10 7.56 10.60 -10.67
CA PHE A 10 7.57 9.45 -9.76
C PHE A 10 6.73 8.29 -10.31
N VAL A 11 5.49 8.57 -10.75
CA VAL A 11 4.61 7.53 -11.32
C VAL A 11 5.22 6.92 -12.59
N ALA A 12 5.84 7.74 -13.44
CA ALA A 12 6.54 7.26 -14.63
C ALA A 12 7.76 6.39 -14.27
N ALA A 13 8.56 6.79 -13.28
CA ALA A 13 9.70 6.03 -12.80
C ALA A 13 9.27 4.65 -12.27
N VAL A 14 8.21 4.58 -11.45
CA VAL A 14 7.66 3.30 -10.97
C VAL A 14 7.09 2.46 -12.12
N ALA A 15 6.41 3.07 -13.10
CA ALA A 15 5.91 2.37 -14.28
C ALA A 15 7.03 1.82 -15.18
N SER A 16 8.22 2.41 -15.13
CA SER A 16 9.40 1.93 -15.88
C SER A 16 10.06 0.70 -15.25
N LEU A 17 9.82 0.42 -13.96
CA LEU A 17 10.41 -0.71 -13.26
C LEU A 17 10.09 -2.04 -13.93
N SER A 18 11.10 -2.87 -14.15
CA SER A 18 10.94 -4.21 -14.72
C SER A 18 11.84 -5.20 -14.00
N SER A 19 11.30 -6.36 -13.69
CA SER A 19 12.05 -7.50 -13.17
C SER A 19 11.52 -8.77 -13.84
N LYS A 20 12.38 -9.77 -13.95
CA LYS A 20 11.98 -11.09 -14.43
C LYS A 20 10.95 -11.68 -13.47
N ASP A 21 9.91 -12.29 -14.03
CA ASP A 21 8.84 -12.95 -13.28
C ASP A 21 8.14 -12.01 -12.27
N ALA A 22 8.00 -10.73 -12.65
CA ALA A 22 7.28 -9.73 -11.88
C ALA A 22 6.35 -8.88 -12.78
N PHE A 23 5.09 -8.75 -12.38
CA PHE A 23 4.09 -7.95 -13.06
C PHE A 23 4.10 -6.53 -12.52
N ASN A 24 4.33 -5.55 -13.38
CA ASN A 24 4.22 -4.13 -13.05
C ASN A 24 2.79 -3.64 -13.29
N PRO A 25 2.01 -3.31 -12.22
CA PRO A 25 0.62 -2.89 -12.38
C PRO A 25 0.45 -1.62 -13.21
N TYR A 26 1.44 -0.74 -13.26
CA TYR A 26 1.33 0.55 -13.93
C TYR A 26 1.72 0.49 -15.41
N ARG A 27 2.23 -0.66 -15.88
CA ARG A 27 2.67 -0.87 -17.27
C ARG A 27 2.04 -2.11 -17.91
N ASP A 28 2.05 -3.23 -17.21
CA ASP A 28 1.72 -4.54 -17.77
C ASP A 28 0.20 -4.77 -17.81
N ILE A 29 -0.23 -5.55 -18.80
CA ILE A 29 -1.64 -5.90 -19.03
C ILE A 29 -1.81 -7.39 -18.74
N CYS A 30 -2.67 -7.72 -17.77
CA CYS A 30 -3.09 -9.10 -17.54
C CYS A 30 -4.07 -9.54 -18.64
N THR A 31 -3.71 -10.54 -19.43
CA THR A 31 -4.55 -11.06 -20.53
C THR A 31 -5.90 -11.61 -20.08
N VAL A 32 -6.05 -11.96 -18.81
CA VAL A 32 -7.27 -12.55 -18.23
C VAL A 32 -8.19 -11.49 -17.63
N ALA A 33 -7.62 -10.48 -16.98
CA ALA A 33 -8.37 -9.57 -16.11
C ALA A 33 -8.26 -8.10 -16.51
N ASP A 34 -7.38 -7.71 -17.44
CA ASP A 34 -7.21 -6.31 -17.81
C ASP A 34 -7.84 -5.99 -19.17
N SER A 35 -8.20 -4.73 -19.32
CA SER A 35 -8.38 -4.08 -20.61
C SER A 35 -7.13 -3.29 -20.98
N LYS A 36 -7.09 -2.73 -22.20
CA LYS A 36 -5.97 -1.90 -22.65
C LYS A 36 -5.72 -0.64 -21.80
N THR A 37 -6.72 -0.18 -21.05
CA THR A 37 -6.63 1.04 -20.21
C THR A 37 -6.34 0.74 -18.74
N SER A 38 -6.27 -0.53 -18.35
CA SER A 38 -6.09 -0.93 -16.95
C SER A 38 -4.79 -0.39 -16.31
N PRO A 39 -3.63 -0.42 -16.98
CA PRO A 39 -2.41 0.19 -16.43
C PRO A 39 -2.56 1.69 -16.15
N GLN A 40 -3.20 2.43 -17.07
CA GLN A 40 -3.43 3.87 -16.96
C GLN A 40 -4.40 4.18 -15.82
N ILE A 41 -5.41 3.33 -15.59
CA ILE A 41 -6.31 3.46 -14.44
C ILE A 41 -5.53 3.28 -13.12
N ARG A 42 -4.67 2.26 -13.02
CA ARG A 42 -3.84 2.03 -11.82
C ARG A 42 -2.85 3.16 -11.58
N ALA A 43 -2.18 3.66 -12.62
CA ALA A 43 -1.30 4.82 -12.52
C ALA A 43 -2.07 6.09 -12.09
N SER A 44 -3.32 6.26 -12.56
CA SER A 44 -4.18 7.36 -12.14
C SER A 44 -4.63 7.24 -10.69
N ASN A 45 -4.89 6.03 -10.20
CA ASN A 45 -5.17 5.79 -8.79
C ASN A 45 -3.96 6.17 -7.93
N LEU A 46 -2.75 5.70 -8.29
CA LEU A 46 -1.52 6.05 -7.58
C LEU A 46 -1.30 7.56 -7.52
N ARG A 47 -1.45 8.26 -8.65
CA ARG A 47 -1.37 9.72 -8.71
C ARG A 47 -2.37 10.39 -7.76
N ALA A 48 -3.63 9.98 -7.79
CA ALA A 48 -4.66 10.57 -6.93
C ALA A 48 -4.37 10.38 -5.43
N VAL A 49 -3.82 9.22 -5.05
CA VAL A 49 -3.39 8.95 -3.66
C VAL A 49 -2.19 9.81 -3.28
N LEU A 50 -1.19 9.95 -4.17
CA LEU A 50 -0.04 10.83 -3.96
C LEU A 50 -0.46 12.30 -3.78
N GLU A 51 -1.32 12.80 -4.67
CA GLU A 51 -1.83 14.18 -4.60
C GLU A 51 -2.56 14.45 -3.27
N ALA A 52 -3.36 13.49 -2.80
CA ALA A 52 -4.05 13.59 -1.51
C ALA A 52 -3.06 13.64 -0.34
N CYS A 53 -2.05 12.76 -0.31
CA CYS A 53 -1.05 12.69 0.75
C CYS A 53 -0.07 13.87 0.75
N VAL A 54 0.31 14.39 -0.43
CA VAL A 54 1.12 15.61 -0.56
C VAL A 54 0.38 16.83 -0.01
N SER A 55 -0.93 16.90 -0.25
CA SER A 55 -1.78 18.01 0.18
C SER A 55 -2.14 17.96 1.67
N ALA A 56 -1.98 16.80 2.31
CA ALA A 56 -2.27 16.63 3.72
C ALA A 56 -1.30 17.45 4.60
N GLU A 57 -1.77 17.87 5.77
CA GLU A 57 -0.92 18.52 6.77
C GLU A 57 0.13 17.55 7.32
N LYS A 58 -0.25 16.28 7.42
CA LYS A 58 0.52 15.18 7.99
C LYS A 58 0.09 13.88 7.33
N CYS A 59 1.04 12.99 7.05
CA CYS A 59 0.77 11.71 6.41
C CYS A 59 1.55 10.59 7.09
N SER A 60 0.93 9.43 7.28
CA SER A 60 1.64 8.23 7.68
C SER A 60 2.03 7.38 6.49
N LEU A 61 3.19 6.75 6.55
CA LEU A 61 3.70 5.84 5.52
C LEU A 61 3.65 4.41 6.01
N TRP A 62 2.79 3.57 5.43
CA TRP A 62 2.75 2.14 5.72
C TRP A 62 3.46 1.36 4.64
N ILE A 63 4.46 0.57 5.02
CA ILE A 63 5.30 -0.17 4.10
C ILE A 63 5.04 -1.67 4.28
N GLY A 64 4.46 -2.29 3.26
CA GLY A 64 4.36 -3.74 3.12
C GLY A 64 5.52 -4.34 2.33
N ARG A 65 5.35 -5.61 1.94
CA ARG A 65 6.42 -6.41 1.32
C ARG A 65 6.44 -6.28 -0.21
N ASP A 66 5.46 -6.89 -0.86
CA ASP A 66 5.25 -6.94 -2.31
C ASP A 66 3.75 -7.02 -2.62
N LEU A 67 3.35 -6.77 -3.87
CA LEU A 67 1.94 -6.85 -4.25
C LEU A 67 1.49 -8.30 -4.37
N GLY A 68 0.33 -8.62 -3.80
CA GLY A 68 -0.36 -9.88 -4.06
C GLY A 68 -1.20 -9.85 -5.33
N TYR A 69 -1.37 -11.01 -5.98
CA TYR A 69 -2.11 -11.09 -7.25
C TYR A 69 -3.61 -10.73 -7.16
N ARG A 70 -4.21 -10.84 -5.96
CA ARG A 70 -5.63 -10.57 -5.70
C ARG A 70 -5.94 -9.14 -5.26
N GLY A 71 -4.93 -8.40 -4.79
CA GLY A 71 -5.09 -7.04 -4.26
C GLY A 71 -4.33 -6.04 -5.12
N GLY A 72 -3.20 -5.56 -4.60
CA GLY A 72 -2.41 -4.48 -5.18
C GLY A 72 -2.03 -4.63 -6.65
N ARG A 73 -1.82 -5.86 -7.15
CA ARG A 73 -1.62 -6.12 -8.59
C ARG A 73 -2.80 -5.59 -9.44
N ARG A 74 -4.03 -5.79 -8.95
CA ARG A 74 -5.28 -5.45 -9.65
C ARG A 74 -5.67 -4.00 -9.47
N THR A 75 -5.40 -3.42 -8.30
CA THR A 75 -5.82 -2.06 -7.91
C THR A 75 -4.77 -0.99 -8.20
N GLY A 76 -3.49 -1.37 -8.25
CA GLY A 76 -2.37 -0.42 -8.23
C GLY A 76 -2.14 0.21 -6.85
N VAL A 77 -2.79 -0.30 -5.81
CA VAL A 77 -2.71 0.25 -4.45
C VAL A 77 -2.32 -0.88 -3.48
N PRO A 78 -1.17 -0.79 -2.79
CA PRO A 78 -0.73 -1.78 -1.82
C PRO A 78 -1.77 -2.01 -0.72
N LEU A 79 -1.88 -3.25 -0.22
CA LEU A 79 -2.77 -3.64 0.88
C LEU A 79 -4.27 -3.34 0.66
N THR A 80 -4.67 -3.05 -0.58
CA THR A 80 -6.04 -2.71 -0.96
C THR A 80 -6.52 -3.63 -2.08
N ASP A 81 -7.68 -4.23 -1.89
CA ASP A 81 -8.37 -5.04 -2.88
C ASP A 81 -9.45 -4.23 -3.61
N GLU A 82 -10.16 -4.86 -4.56
CA GLU A 82 -11.17 -4.16 -5.35
C GLU A 82 -12.46 -3.88 -4.56
N VAL A 83 -12.68 -4.58 -3.44
CA VAL A 83 -13.83 -4.36 -2.55
C VAL A 83 -13.65 -3.05 -1.78
N PHE A 84 -12.47 -2.85 -1.20
CA PHE A 84 -12.17 -1.71 -0.33
C PHE A 84 -11.52 -0.54 -1.07
N LEU A 85 -11.35 -0.60 -2.39
CA LEU A 85 -10.69 0.45 -3.16
C LEU A 85 -11.34 1.84 -2.99
N GLN A 86 -12.68 1.91 -3.03
CA GLN A 86 -13.39 3.18 -2.82
C GLN A 86 -13.26 3.65 -1.37
N ASP A 87 -13.41 2.73 -0.41
CA ASP A 87 -13.29 3.03 1.01
C ASP A 87 -11.91 3.59 1.33
N TYR A 88 -10.85 3.01 0.75
CA TYR A 88 -9.49 3.52 0.88
C TYR A 88 -9.39 4.94 0.35
N GLY A 89 -9.92 5.20 -0.86
CA GLY A 89 -9.97 6.53 -1.46
C GLY A 89 -10.60 7.57 -0.54
N VAL A 90 -11.71 7.22 0.13
CA VAL A 90 -12.34 8.09 1.14
C VAL A 90 -11.42 8.33 2.33
N THR A 91 -10.83 7.28 2.91
CA THR A 91 -9.97 7.42 4.10
C THR A 91 -8.67 8.17 3.86
N VAL A 92 -8.09 8.08 2.65
CA VAL A 92 -6.86 8.81 2.30
C VAL A 92 -7.12 10.20 1.74
N GLY A 93 -8.36 10.50 1.34
CA GLY A 93 -8.75 11.77 0.72
C GLY A 93 -8.56 11.83 -0.80
N ALA A 94 -8.32 10.68 -1.46
CA ALA A 94 -8.19 10.58 -2.91
C ALA A 94 -9.57 10.36 -3.56
N ARG A 95 -10.03 11.32 -4.36
CA ARG A 95 -11.35 11.27 -4.99
C ARG A 95 -11.48 10.08 -5.94
N SER A 96 -12.51 9.25 -5.71
CA SER A 96 -13.03 8.20 -6.60
C SER A 96 -11.98 7.37 -7.35
N LEU A 97 -11.15 6.64 -6.59
CA LEU A 97 -10.28 5.60 -7.16
C LEU A 97 -11.09 4.63 -8.03
N LYS A 98 -10.52 4.07 -9.10
CA LYS A 98 -11.28 3.27 -10.07
C LYS A 98 -10.78 1.84 -10.16
N LYS A 99 -11.71 0.88 -10.25
CA LYS A 99 -11.38 -0.51 -10.58
C LYS A 99 -10.77 -0.54 -11.99
N ALA A 100 -9.56 -1.11 -12.09
CA ALA A 100 -8.83 -1.20 -13.35
C ALA A 100 -9.18 -2.45 -14.15
N THR A 101 -9.52 -3.56 -13.48
CA THR A 101 -9.74 -4.85 -14.14
C THR A 101 -11.13 -4.95 -14.76
N VAL A 102 -11.30 -5.84 -15.73
CA VAL A 102 -12.59 -6.34 -16.23
C VAL A 102 -13.06 -7.53 -15.38
N GLY A 103 -14.36 -7.80 -15.39
CA GLY A 103 -14.95 -8.93 -14.66
C GLY A 103 -15.23 -8.64 -13.18
N PRO A 104 -15.47 -9.69 -12.37
CA PRO A 104 -15.95 -9.55 -11.00
C PRO A 104 -14.91 -8.89 -10.08
N VAL A 105 -15.42 -8.28 -9.02
CA VAL A 105 -14.61 -7.72 -7.92
C VAL A 105 -13.90 -8.86 -7.18
N MET A 106 -12.61 -8.67 -6.90
CA MET A 106 -11.81 -9.63 -6.13
C MET A 106 -11.54 -9.12 -4.71
N ALA A 107 -11.77 -10.00 -3.74
CA ALA A 107 -11.52 -9.74 -2.33
C ALA A 107 -10.20 -10.37 -1.86
N GLU A 108 -9.52 -9.69 -0.94
CA GLU A 108 -8.34 -10.15 -0.22
C GLU A 108 -8.55 -9.98 1.30
N ARG A 109 -8.23 -11.02 2.08
CA ARG A 109 -8.43 -11.01 3.54
C ARG A 109 -7.68 -9.87 4.23
N THR A 110 -6.44 -9.59 3.81
CA THR A 110 -5.60 -8.52 4.39
C THR A 110 -6.26 -7.15 4.25
N ALA A 111 -6.84 -6.86 3.08
CA ALA A 111 -7.43 -5.57 2.77
C ALA A 111 -8.60 -5.21 3.71
N CYS A 112 -9.43 -6.20 4.07
CA CYS A 112 -10.52 -6.00 5.04
C CYS A 112 -10.01 -5.51 6.40
N VAL A 113 -8.98 -6.18 6.94
CA VAL A 113 -8.40 -5.82 8.24
C VAL A 113 -7.75 -4.43 8.18
N VAL A 114 -6.98 -4.17 7.13
CA VAL A 114 -6.32 -2.87 6.89
C VAL A 114 -7.35 -1.75 6.81
N GLN A 115 -8.39 -1.90 5.99
CA GLN A 115 -9.41 -0.87 5.82
C GLN A 115 -10.20 -0.60 7.10
N ASN A 116 -10.47 -1.62 7.92
CA ASN A 116 -11.13 -1.45 9.22
C ASN A 116 -10.30 -0.61 10.19
N ILE A 117 -8.97 -0.70 10.13
CA ILE A 117 -8.09 0.16 10.90
C ILE A 117 -8.06 1.58 10.32
N LEU A 118 -7.94 1.72 8.99
CA LEU A 118 -7.90 3.04 8.34
C LEU A 118 -9.13 3.88 8.67
N ARG A 119 -10.32 3.27 8.77
CA ARG A 119 -11.56 3.95 9.20
C ARG A 119 -11.51 4.56 10.60
N GLN A 120 -10.60 4.10 11.46
CA GLN A 120 -10.47 4.55 12.86
C GLN A 120 -9.36 5.60 13.03
N ILE A 121 -8.53 5.79 12.01
CA ILE A 121 -7.39 6.70 12.04
C ILE A 121 -7.79 8.02 11.38
N LYS A 122 -7.39 9.14 11.99
CA LYS A 122 -7.69 10.49 11.48
C LYS A 122 -6.62 11.03 10.51
N THR A 123 -5.44 10.43 10.51
CA THR A 123 -4.31 10.82 9.64
C THR A 123 -4.41 10.12 8.28
N SER A 124 -4.13 10.84 7.19
CA SER A 124 -4.02 10.23 5.86
C SER A 124 -2.87 9.21 5.82
N VAL A 125 -3.15 8.00 5.33
CA VAL A 125 -2.17 6.92 5.24
C VAL A 125 -1.82 6.62 3.79
N PHE A 126 -0.57 6.86 3.42
CA PHE A 126 0.00 6.38 2.16
C PHE A 126 0.50 4.95 2.35
N MET A 127 -0.03 4.00 1.57
CA MET A 127 0.41 2.61 1.61
C MET A 127 1.37 2.33 0.43
N TRP A 128 2.54 1.81 0.76
CA TRP A 128 3.58 1.42 -0.18
C TRP A 128 4.13 0.01 0.11
N ASN A 129 5.00 -0.50 -0.75
CA ASN A 129 5.71 -1.76 -0.55
C ASN A 129 7.21 -1.57 -0.81
N VAL A 130 8.05 -2.34 -0.12
CA VAL A 130 9.50 -2.34 -0.40
C VAL A 130 9.83 -2.83 -1.80
N PHE A 131 8.96 -3.68 -2.38
CA PHE A 131 8.94 -3.97 -3.80
C PHE A 131 7.53 -3.66 -4.36
N PRO A 132 7.36 -2.64 -5.20
CA PRO A 132 6.04 -2.14 -5.61
C PRO A 132 5.41 -2.94 -6.75
N LEU A 133 5.99 -4.07 -7.15
CA LEU A 133 5.47 -4.94 -8.21
C LEU A 133 4.91 -6.24 -7.62
N HIS A 134 4.30 -7.06 -8.48
CA HIS A 134 3.79 -8.39 -8.12
C HIS A 134 4.73 -9.49 -8.64
N PRO A 135 5.64 -10.04 -7.82
CA PRO A 135 6.47 -11.18 -8.20
C PRO A 135 5.67 -12.49 -8.16
N TYR A 136 5.88 -13.34 -9.16
CA TYR A 136 5.21 -14.63 -9.32
C TYR A 136 6.22 -15.78 -9.55
N GLU A 137 5.74 -17.02 -9.51
CA GLU A 137 6.54 -18.24 -9.69
C GLU A 137 6.50 -18.73 -11.13
N GLY A 138 7.68 -18.84 -11.76
CA GLY A 138 7.80 -19.36 -13.13
C GLY A 138 6.91 -18.60 -14.11
N ASP A 139 6.10 -19.33 -14.89
CA ASP A 139 5.18 -18.75 -15.86
C ASP A 139 3.76 -18.49 -15.29
N ASP A 140 3.50 -18.82 -14.02
CA ASP A 140 2.16 -18.68 -13.41
C ASP A 140 2.01 -17.34 -12.69
N GLN A 141 1.50 -16.34 -13.42
CA GLN A 141 1.22 -15.00 -12.92
C GLN A 141 0.13 -14.90 -11.84
N LEU A 142 -0.53 -16.00 -11.46
CA LEU A 142 -1.55 -16.06 -10.40
C LEU A 142 -1.05 -16.72 -9.12
N THR A 143 0.27 -16.89 -8.99
CA THR A 143 0.97 -17.27 -7.76
C THR A 143 1.59 -16.07 -7.08
N ASN A 144 2.02 -16.20 -5.83
CA ASN A 144 2.81 -15.17 -5.14
C ASN A 144 4.19 -15.73 -4.84
N ARG A 145 5.24 -15.10 -5.36
CA ARG A 145 6.62 -15.31 -4.92
C ARG A 145 7.01 -14.20 -3.94
N ARG A 146 8.02 -14.42 -3.09
CA ARG A 146 8.67 -13.35 -2.34
C ARG A 146 9.65 -12.59 -3.24
N HIS A 147 9.67 -11.26 -3.18
CA HIS A 147 10.70 -10.47 -3.87
C HIS A 147 12.13 -10.83 -3.42
N THR A 148 13.10 -10.61 -4.30
CA THR A 148 14.54 -10.76 -4.03
C THR A 148 15.14 -9.47 -3.47
N SER A 149 16.31 -9.56 -2.83
CA SER A 149 17.05 -8.37 -2.37
C SER A 149 17.37 -7.39 -3.51
N ALA A 150 17.69 -7.88 -4.70
CA ALA A 150 17.96 -7.06 -5.88
C ALA A 150 16.70 -6.32 -6.36
N GLU A 151 15.54 -6.99 -6.37
CA GLU A 151 14.25 -6.37 -6.70
C GLU A 151 13.88 -5.25 -5.73
N ARG A 152 14.12 -5.47 -4.44
CA ARG A 152 13.95 -4.44 -3.41
C ARG A 152 14.88 -3.25 -3.63
N GLU A 153 16.17 -3.50 -3.85
CA GLU A 153 17.16 -2.43 -4.03
C GLU A 153 16.83 -1.58 -5.27
N MET A 154 16.37 -2.20 -6.36
CA MET A 154 15.99 -1.46 -7.57
C MET A 154 14.83 -0.49 -7.33
N ALA A 155 13.94 -0.81 -6.38
CA ALA A 155 12.77 -0.01 -6.05
C ALA A 155 13.01 0.98 -4.90
N ARG A 156 14.21 0.98 -4.31
CA ARG A 156 14.56 1.79 -3.15
C ARG A 156 14.29 3.28 -3.34
N PHE A 157 14.58 3.79 -4.54
CA PHE A 157 14.34 5.20 -4.91
C PHE A 157 12.91 5.65 -4.59
N ALA A 158 11.93 4.74 -4.66
CA ALA A 158 10.55 5.09 -4.44
C ALA A 158 10.29 5.42 -2.97
N ILE A 159 10.90 4.69 -2.03
CA ILE A 159 10.77 5.00 -0.60
C ILE A 159 11.49 6.31 -0.26
N ASP A 160 12.70 6.50 -0.79
CA ASP A 160 13.46 7.74 -0.58
C ASP A 160 12.65 8.95 -1.08
N TRP A 161 12.07 8.87 -2.29
CA TRP A 161 11.20 9.92 -2.82
C TRP A 161 9.97 10.17 -1.93
N LEU A 162 9.30 9.12 -1.45
CA LEU A 162 8.12 9.27 -0.58
C LEU A 162 8.45 9.98 0.73
N LEU A 163 9.60 9.66 1.33
CA LEU A 163 10.05 10.32 2.56
C LEU A 163 10.40 11.80 2.34
N ASP A 164 10.96 12.14 1.18
CA ASP A 164 11.33 13.52 0.84
C ASP A 164 10.13 14.39 0.47
N HIS A 165 9.09 13.80 -0.14
CA HIS A 165 7.98 14.55 -0.74
C HIS A 165 6.69 14.53 0.07
N LEU A 166 6.54 13.61 1.02
CA LEU A 166 5.38 13.54 1.92
C LEU A 166 5.75 14.08 3.30
N LYS A 167 4.80 14.72 3.98
CA LYS A 167 4.98 15.18 5.36
C LYS A 167 4.82 14.01 6.33
N ILE A 168 5.80 13.10 6.31
CA ILE A 168 5.73 11.83 7.04
C ILE A 168 5.88 12.05 8.55
N ASP A 169 4.94 11.51 9.31
CA ASP A 169 4.96 11.56 10.76
C ASP A 169 5.29 10.24 11.45
N VAL A 170 4.80 9.16 10.87
CA VAL A 170 5.08 7.80 11.31
C VAL A 170 5.28 6.92 10.08
N VAL A 171 6.33 6.12 10.14
CA VAL A 171 6.55 5.01 9.23
C VAL A 171 6.17 3.73 9.96
N VAL A 172 5.33 2.90 9.34
CA VAL A 172 4.94 1.59 9.88
C VAL A 172 5.43 0.51 8.92
N ALA A 173 6.21 -0.43 9.45
CA ALA A 173 6.65 -1.61 8.72
C ALA A 173 5.68 -2.77 8.96
N ILE A 174 4.99 -3.24 7.93
CA ILE A 174 3.97 -4.30 8.05
C ILE A 174 4.59 -5.63 7.64
N GLY A 175 5.02 -6.39 8.65
CA GLY A 175 5.68 -7.69 8.51
C GLY A 175 7.21 -7.60 8.54
N ARG A 176 7.85 -8.73 8.86
CA ARG A 176 9.30 -8.83 9.09
C ARG A 176 10.16 -8.42 7.90
N ASP A 177 9.67 -8.68 6.69
CA ASP A 177 10.42 -8.37 5.47
C ASP A 177 10.49 -6.86 5.22
N ALA A 178 9.37 -6.14 5.48
CA ALA A 178 9.34 -4.69 5.42
C ALA A 178 10.17 -4.06 6.55
N GLU A 179 10.08 -4.63 7.76
CA GLU A 179 10.88 -4.19 8.91
C GLU A 179 12.38 -4.29 8.64
N SER A 180 12.84 -5.46 8.18
CA SER A 180 14.25 -5.68 7.83
C SER A 180 14.72 -4.75 6.72
N ALA A 181 13.89 -4.53 5.69
CA ALA A 181 14.21 -3.62 4.60
C ALA A 181 14.38 -2.17 5.05
N LEU A 182 13.47 -1.67 5.88
CA LEU A 182 13.56 -0.30 6.41
C LEU A 182 14.74 -0.16 7.38
N ALA A 183 15.05 -1.19 8.17
CA ALA A 183 16.24 -1.22 9.02
C ALA A 183 17.54 -1.17 8.20
N ASP A 184 17.63 -1.93 7.10
CA ASP A 184 18.78 -1.89 6.16
C ASP A 184 18.97 -0.47 5.58
N MET A 185 17.86 0.23 5.33
CA MET A 185 17.84 1.63 4.88
C MET A 185 18.07 2.66 6.00
N LYS A 186 18.19 2.22 7.26
CA LYS A 186 18.30 3.06 8.46
C LYS A 186 17.08 3.98 8.67
N ILE A 187 15.91 3.55 8.22
CA ILE A 187 14.64 4.25 8.42
C ILE A 187 14.02 3.74 9.72
N GLY A 188 13.79 4.65 10.66
CA GLY A 188 13.05 4.33 11.89
C GLY A 188 11.57 4.07 11.57
N ALA A 189 11.06 2.91 11.99
CA ALA A 189 9.68 2.52 11.74
C ALA A 189 9.08 1.75 12.93
N VAL A 190 7.77 1.87 13.11
CA VAL A 190 6.99 1.02 14.01
C VAL A 190 6.79 -0.33 13.34
N ALA A 191 7.26 -1.41 13.96
CA ALA A 191 7.03 -2.76 13.45
C ALA A 191 5.63 -3.26 13.81
N ALA A 192 4.81 -3.56 12.81
CA ALA A 192 3.51 -4.18 12.94
C ALA A 192 3.54 -5.59 12.33
N ARG A 193 3.00 -6.59 13.05
CA ARG A 193 2.88 -7.95 12.49
C ARG A 193 1.93 -7.91 11.29
N HIS A 194 2.25 -8.65 10.22
CA HIS A 194 1.37 -8.74 9.06
C HIS A 194 0.03 -9.43 9.44
N PRO A 195 -1.15 -8.95 8.98
CA PRO A 195 -2.46 -9.52 9.36
C PRO A 195 -2.66 -11.01 9.03
N SER A 196 -2.04 -11.48 7.94
CA SER A 196 -2.08 -12.89 7.52
C SER A 196 -1.44 -13.85 8.54
N TYR A 197 -1.71 -15.16 8.37
CA TYR A 197 -1.11 -16.24 9.16
C TYR A 197 -1.23 -16.04 10.69
N GLY A 198 -2.41 -15.59 11.14
CA GLY A 198 -2.71 -15.38 12.55
C GLY A 198 -2.16 -14.10 13.16
N GLY A 199 -1.62 -13.17 12.37
CA GLY A 199 -1.07 -11.91 12.87
C GLY A 199 -2.07 -10.77 13.04
N GLN A 200 -3.35 -10.98 12.72
CA GLN A 200 -4.39 -9.95 12.76
C GLN A 200 -4.52 -9.26 14.13
N LYS A 201 -4.53 -10.00 15.25
CA LYS A 201 -4.69 -9.40 16.58
C LYS A 201 -3.54 -8.44 16.91
N ASP A 202 -2.31 -8.90 16.67
CA ASP A 202 -1.10 -8.12 16.93
C ASP A 202 -1.03 -6.89 16.02
N PHE A 203 -1.38 -7.05 14.73
CA PHE A 203 -1.50 -5.93 13.79
C PHE A 203 -2.44 -4.86 14.36
N VAL A 204 -3.68 -5.25 14.66
CA VAL A 204 -4.72 -4.33 15.17
C VAL A 204 -4.23 -3.61 16.42
N GLN A 205 -3.66 -4.35 17.39
CA GLN A 205 -3.17 -3.75 18.63
C GLN A 205 -2.05 -2.73 18.38
N THR A 206 -1.06 -3.06 17.54
CA THR A 206 0.00 -2.13 17.17
C THR A 206 -0.56 -0.87 16.52
N MET A 207 -1.49 -1.00 15.58
CA MET A 207 -2.05 0.18 14.90
C MET A 207 -2.83 1.06 15.86
N LEU A 208 -3.72 0.49 16.68
CA LEU A 208 -4.51 1.27 17.64
C LEU A 208 -3.61 2.02 18.64
N SER A 209 -2.55 1.37 19.13
CA SER A 209 -1.56 2.01 20.00
C SER A 209 -0.79 3.11 19.29
N THR A 210 -0.36 2.88 18.04
CA THR A 210 0.42 3.86 17.26
C THR A 210 -0.38 5.14 17.01
N TYR A 211 -1.67 5.00 16.77
CA TYR A 211 -2.57 6.10 16.43
C TYR A 211 -3.39 6.63 17.61
N ASN A 212 -3.13 6.15 18.84
CA ASN A 212 -3.87 6.50 20.05
C ASN A 212 -5.40 6.40 19.88
N VAL A 213 -5.85 5.37 19.16
CA VAL A 213 -7.27 5.10 18.96
C VAL A 213 -7.80 4.47 20.26
N GLN A 214 -8.70 5.18 20.93
CA GLN A 214 -9.39 4.64 22.11
C GLN A 214 -10.33 3.51 21.67
N THR A 215 -10.12 2.31 22.21
CA THR A 215 -11.11 1.24 22.08
C THR A 215 -12.26 1.50 23.04
N ALA A 216 -13.48 1.14 22.64
CA ALA A 216 -14.69 1.35 23.45
C ALA A 216 -14.72 0.53 24.77
N GLU A 217 -13.66 -0.21 25.10
CA GLU A 217 -13.57 -1.06 26.30
C GLU A 217 -12.94 -0.37 27.52
N THR A 218 -12.55 0.91 27.43
CA THR A 218 -12.11 1.70 28.60
C THR A 218 -13.06 2.86 28.94
N ALA A 219 -14.36 2.67 28.74
CA ALA A 219 -15.36 3.45 29.47
C ALA A 219 -15.48 2.84 30.87
N GLN A 220 -14.72 3.41 31.81
CA GLN A 220 -14.77 3.09 33.23
C GLN A 220 -16.22 3.11 33.74
N PRO A 221 -16.65 2.16 34.60
CA PRO A 221 -17.95 2.28 35.24
C PRO A 221 -17.93 3.52 36.13
N LEU A 222 -18.81 4.48 35.85
CA LEU A 222 -19.19 5.49 36.82
C LEU A 222 -19.79 4.77 38.03
N LEU A 223 -18.99 4.64 39.08
CA LEU A 223 -19.47 4.39 40.43
C LEU A 223 -20.20 5.65 40.89
N LEU A 224 -21.53 5.57 40.95
CA LEU A 224 -22.38 6.28 41.91
C LEU A 224 -23.40 5.27 42.45
#